data_AF-A0A527ZDV0-F1
#
_entry.id   AF-A0A527ZDV0-F1
#
_cell.length_a   1.000
_cell.length_b   1.000
_cell.length_c   1.000
_cell.angle_alpha   90.00
_cell.angle_beta   90.00
_cell.angle_gamma   90.00
#
_symmetry.space_group_name_H-M   'P 1'
#
loop_
_entity.id
_entity.type
_entity.pdbx_description
1 polymer ?
#
loop_
_entity_poly.entity_id
_entity_poly.type
_entity_poly.pdbx_seq_one_letter_code
_entity_poly.pdbx_strand_id
1 'polypeptide(L)'
;VLDKLTVDKIAKTVQAEIHVDLGLYFPLFAMGDMKRVAASTTAVYSDKTIEVAMMLDVTGSMAGQKIIDLRTAAANAVDSFLGGQDPANPRVRVSIVPYANSVNAGALAGSSVYVEASTSQRKQAPGNGVIQYVSGLTRPDNCATERKGTYQYSDVGPDISMINRDYLLSAFAWPTGTAACPVAALKPLTADAAALKNVIKNFVASGGTAGHIGVQWTWYMLSENWGSVMNASQRPAKADPKKVAKIAILMTDGEFNLSYFDASTVGEVYNDAGKEPTRTAAKT
;
A
#
# COMPACT_ATOMS: atom_id res chain seq x y z
N VAL A 1 27.88 -33.15 -6.59
CA VAL A 1 26.92 -33.52 -7.65
C VAL A 1 25.52 -33.55 -7.04
N LEU A 2 24.49 -33.11 -7.78
CA LEU A 2 23.08 -33.21 -7.36
C LEU A 2 22.60 -34.65 -7.56
N ASP A 3 22.21 -35.31 -6.48
CA ASP A 3 21.72 -36.69 -6.50
C ASP A 3 20.21 -36.75 -6.72
N LYS A 4 19.47 -35.91 -5.99
CA LYS A 4 18.01 -35.97 -5.98
C LYS A 4 17.40 -34.60 -5.72
N LEU A 5 16.36 -34.28 -6.47
CA LEU A 5 15.50 -33.13 -6.25
C LEU A 5 14.07 -33.62 -5.98
N THR A 6 13.57 -33.38 -4.78
CA THR A 6 12.22 -33.79 -4.37
C THR A 6 11.35 -32.55 -4.17
N VAL A 7 10.19 -32.51 -4.84
CA VAL A 7 9.20 -31.45 -4.67
C VAL A 7 7.99 -32.04 -3.95
N ASP A 8 7.80 -31.69 -2.69
CA ASP A 8 6.63 -32.05 -1.91
C ASP A 8 5.60 -30.91 -1.96
N LYS A 9 4.54 -31.13 -2.73
CA LYS A 9 3.45 -30.15 -2.90
C LYS A 9 2.52 -30.06 -1.69
N ILE A 10 2.51 -31.08 -0.83
CA ILE A 10 1.66 -31.13 0.37
C ILE A 10 2.39 -30.43 1.52
N ALA A 11 3.66 -30.79 1.76
CA ALA A 11 4.51 -30.14 2.76
C ALA A 11 5.05 -28.78 2.28
N LYS A 12 4.86 -28.44 1.00
CA LYS A 12 5.33 -27.20 0.37
C LYS A 12 6.84 -27.04 0.45
N THR A 13 7.59 -28.11 0.23
CA THR A 13 9.05 -28.10 0.30
C THR A 13 9.70 -28.58 -1.00
N VAL A 14 10.86 -28.01 -1.29
CA VAL A 14 11.78 -28.49 -2.32
C VAL A 14 13.05 -28.90 -1.60
N GLN A 15 13.38 -30.17 -1.67
CA GLN A 15 14.58 -30.74 -1.04
C GLN A 15 15.58 -31.12 -2.14
N ALA A 16 16.81 -30.62 -2.00
CA ALA A 16 17.93 -30.99 -2.85
C ALA A 16 18.95 -31.78 -2.03
N GLU A 17 19.32 -32.96 -2.52
CA GLU A 17 20.37 -33.80 -1.96
C GLU A 17 21.58 -33.72 -2.87
N ILE A 18 22.70 -33.29 -2.31
CA ILE A 18 23.98 -33.15 -3.01
C ILE A 18 25.05 -33.94 -2.26
N HIS A 19 26.00 -34.52 -2.99
CA HIS A 19 27.20 -35.07 -2.40
C HIS A 19 28.46 -34.42 -2.96
N VAL A 20 29.52 -34.45 -2.16
CA VAL A 20 30.89 -34.20 -2.59
C VAL A 20 31.73 -35.39 -2.18
N ASP A 21 32.51 -35.91 -3.12
CA ASP A 21 33.48 -36.97 -2.85
C ASP A 21 34.81 -36.29 -2.49
N LEU A 22 35.28 -36.52 -1.26
CA LEU A 22 36.55 -35.98 -0.76
C LEU A 22 37.61 -37.08 -0.77
N GLY A 23 38.74 -36.81 -1.43
CA GLY A 23 39.94 -37.63 -1.30
C GLY A 23 40.60 -37.34 0.04
N LEU A 24 40.53 -38.28 0.98
CA LEU A 24 41.24 -38.18 2.26
C LEU A 24 42.59 -38.88 2.13
N TYR A 25 43.68 -38.13 2.34
CA TYR A 25 45.04 -38.68 2.29
C TYR A 25 45.61 -38.79 3.72
N PHE A 26 45.78 -40.01 4.21
CA PHE A 26 46.47 -40.29 5.48
C PHE A 26 47.86 -40.87 5.17
N PRO A 27 48.96 -40.17 5.53
CA PRO A 27 50.30 -40.49 5.02
C PRO A 27 50.94 -41.78 5.59
N LEU A 28 50.23 -42.58 6.39
CA LEU A 28 50.76 -43.80 7.02
C LEU A 28 50.21 -45.11 6.45
N PHE A 29 49.16 -45.08 5.63
CA PHE A 29 48.66 -46.27 4.92
C PHE A 29 48.22 -45.87 3.51
N ALA A 30 48.97 -46.34 2.50
CA ALA A 30 48.64 -46.11 1.10
C ALA A 30 47.43 -46.97 0.70
N MET A 31 46.24 -46.39 0.74
CA MET A 31 45.07 -46.76 -0.08
C MET A 31 44.04 -45.62 0.00
N GLY A 32 43.90 -44.88 -1.10
CA GLY A 32 43.02 -43.71 -1.19
C GLY A 32 41.59 -44.12 -1.53
N ASP A 33 40.72 -44.14 -0.55
CA ASP A 33 39.27 -44.23 -0.77
C ASP A 33 38.64 -42.84 -0.70
N MET A 34 37.95 -42.44 -1.77
CA MET A 34 37.11 -41.25 -1.77
C MET A 34 35.96 -41.44 -0.78
N LYS A 35 35.81 -40.53 0.18
CA LYS A 35 34.66 -40.54 1.10
C LYS A 35 33.58 -39.58 0.60
N ARG A 36 32.39 -40.14 0.38
CA ARG A 36 31.20 -39.38 0.03
C ARG A 36 30.64 -38.68 1.25
N VAL A 37 30.55 -37.36 1.20
CA VAL A 37 29.86 -36.54 2.19
C VAL A 37 28.55 -36.05 1.57
N ALA A 38 27.43 -36.45 2.16
CA ALA A 38 26.10 -36.01 1.75
C ALA A 38 25.70 -34.74 2.51
N ALA A 39 25.14 -33.77 1.79
CA ALA A 39 24.50 -32.59 2.34
C ALA A 39 23.09 -32.48 1.75
N SER A 40 22.09 -32.27 2.60
CA SER A 40 20.72 -32.00 2.17
C SER A 40 20.33 -30.58 2.52
N THR A 41 19.63 -29.91 1.61
CA THR A 41 19.03 -28.60 1.85
C THR A 41 17.54 -28.68 1.52
N THR A 42 16.70 -28.04 2.34
CA THR A 42 15.25 -27.98 2.12
C THR A 42 14.81 -26.53 2.11
N ALA A 43 14.15 -26.11 1.03
CA ALA A 43 13.53 -24.81 0.90
C ALA A 43 12.01 -24.96 0.93
N VAL A 44 11.31 -24.04 1.60
CA VAL A 44 9.83 -24.00 1.55
C VAL A 44 9.40 -23.22 0.30
N TYR A 45 8.59 -23.84 -0.56
CA TYR A 45 8.00 -23.21 -1.74
C TYR A 45 6.52 -22.90 -1.46
N SER A 46 6.15 -21.63 -1.55
CA SER A 46 4.75 -21.20 -1.46
C SER A 46 4.22 -20.88 -2.85
N ASP A 47 3.04 -21.40 -3.16
CA ASP A 47 2.25 -21.14 -4.38
C ASP A 47 1.37 -19.88 -4.25
N LYS A 48 1.40 -19.20 -3.10
CA LYS A 48 0.58 -18.00 -2.89
C LYS A 48 1.07 -16.85 -3.77
N THR A 49 0.11 -16.12 -4.33
CA THR A 49 0.35 -14.76 -4.81
C THR A 49 0.40 -13.80 -3.62
N ILE A 50 1.17 -12.73 -3.76
CA ILE A 50 1.41 -11.74 -2.72
C ILE A 50 1.00 -10.37 -3.26
N GLU A 51 0.14 -9.69 -2.51
CA GLU A 51 -0.30 -8.33 -2.76
C GLU A 51 0.18 -7.45 -1.62
N VAL A 52 1.05 -6.50 -1.94
CA VAL A 52 1.63 -5.58 -0.96
C VAL A 52 1.10 -4.18 -1.24
N ALA A 53 0.56 -3.52 -0.22
CA ALA A 53 0.22 -2.10 -0.28
C ALA A 53 1.13 -1.32 0.66
N MET A 54 1.86 -0.35 0.10
CA MET A 54 2.82 0.46 0.85
C MET A 54 2.22 1.85 1.09
N MET A 55 1.92 2.15 2.34
CA MET A 55 1.60 3.48 2.85
C MET A 55 2.90 4.23 3.12
N LEU A 56 3.10 5.35 2.43
CA LEU A 56 4.35 6.10 2.46
C LEU A 56 4.08 7.55 2.87
N ASP A 57 4.64 7.93 4.01
CA ASP A 57 4.55 9.28 4.56
C ASP A 57 5.36 10.27 3.73
N VAL A 58 4.68 11.25 3.12
CA VAL A 58 5.32 12.34 2.38
C VAL A 58 4.97 13.71 2.98
N THR A 59 4.78 13.73 4.29
CA THR A 59 4.43 14.94 5.06
C THR A 59 5.61 15.90 5.18
N GLY A 60 5.35 17.12 5.66
CA GLY A 60 6.38 18.14 5.84
C GLY A 60 7.51 17.73 6.79
N SER A 61 7.24 16.90 7.81
CA SER A 61 8.26 16.40 8.75
C SER A 61 9.31 15.51 8.09
N MET A 62 8.96 14.92 6.94
CA MET A 62 9.84 14.10 6.12
C MET A 62 10.84 14.91 5.28
N ALA A 63 10.77 16.25 5.28
CA ALA A 63 11.67 17.07 4.49
C ALA A 63 13.17 16.82 4.80
N GLY A 64 14.03 17.12 3.82
CA GLY A 64 15.48 16.91 3.95
C GLY A 64 15.88 15.45 3.75
N GLN A 65 16.68 14.90 4.66
CA GLN A 65 17.26 13.56 4.49
C GLN A 65 16.20 12.44 4.58
N LYS A 66 15.16 12.60 5.40
CA LYS A 66 14.17 11.54 5.63
C LYS A 66 13.41 11.14 4.36
N ILE A 67 12.99 12.10 3.53
CA ILE A 67 12.31 11.79 2.26
C ILE A 67 13.28 11.16 1.25
N ILE A 68 14.57 11.51 1.29
CA ILE A 68 15.60 10.88 0.44
C ILE A 68 15.78 9.40 0.84
N ASP A 69 15.85 9.15 2.15
CA ASP A 69 15.97 7.80 2.70
C ASP A 69 14.71 6.98 2.43
N LEU A 70 13.52 7.57 2.60
CA LEU A 70 12.25 6.92 2.27
C LEU A 70 12.20 6.51 0.80
N ARG A 71 12.58 7.41 -0.12
CA ARG A 71 12.62 7.10 -1.56
C ARG A 71 13.54 5.92 -1.85
N THR A 72 14.70 5.90 -1.20
CA THR A 72 15.69 4.82 -1.33
C THR A 72 15.16 3.50 -0.77
N ALA A 73 14.63 3.51 0.45
CA ALA A 73 14.08 2.33 1.11
C ALA A 73 12.88 1.76 0.35
N ALA A 74 11.96 2.61 -0.11
CA ALA A 74 10.80 2.19 -0.89
C ALA A 74 11.20 1.62 -2.26
N ALA A 75 12.19 2.22 -2.94
CA ALA A 75 12.70 1.68 -4.20
C ALA A 75 13.37 0.31 -4.01
N ASN A 76 14.18 0.15 -2.96
CA ASN A 76 14.81 -1.13 -2.61
C ASN A 76 13.78 -2.20 -2.24
N ALA A 77 12.70 -1.83 -1.55
CA ALA A 77 11.60 -2.73 -1.25
C ALA A 77 10.89 -3.20 -2.53
N VAL A 78 10.62 -2.29 -3.48
CA VAL A 78 10.05 -2.63 -4.80
C VAL A 78 10.96 -3.62 -5.54
N ASP A 79 12.26 -3.36 -5.59
CA ASP A 79 13.22 -4.24 -6.26
C ASP A 79 13.29 -5.63 -5.57
N SER A 80 13.19 -5.66 -4.24
CA SER A 80 13.19 -6.90 -3.46
C SER A 80 11.91 -7.72 -3.67
N PHE A 81 10.75 -7.07 -3.74
CA PHE A 81 9.46 -7.75 -3.92
C PHE A 81 9.25 -8.26 -5.34
N LEU A 82 9.70 -7.51 -6.34
CA LEU A 82 9.42 -7.79 -7.75
C LEU A 82 10.60 -8.45 -8.48
N GLY A 83 11.71 -8.70 -7.80
CA GLY A 83 12.89 -9.34 -8.37
C GLY A 83 12.62 -10.79 -8.78
N GLY A 84 13.06 -11.16 -9.99
CA GLY A 84 13.12 -12.56 -10.43
C GLY A 84 11.76 -13.24 -10.70
N GLN A 85 10.66 -12.48 -10.80
CA GLN A 85 9.34 -13.02 -11.15
C GLN A 85 9.07 -13.00 -12.67
N ASP A 86 8.20 -13.89 -13.12
CA ASP A 86 7.69 -13.92 -14.49
C ASP A 86 6.83 -12.67 -14.78
N PRO A 87 7.19 -11.83 -15.77
CA PRO A 87 6.40 -10.66 -16.15
C PRO A 87 4.99 -10.99 -16.63
N ALA A 88 4.75 -12.19 -17.20
CA ALA A 88 3.45 -12.61 -17.69
C ALA A 88 2.53 -13.12 -16.57
N ASN A 89 3.10 -13.68 -15.50
CA ASN A 89 2.38 -14.22 -14.35
C ASN A 89 3.04 -13.78 -13.04
N PRO A 90 2.96 -12.49 -12.69
CA PRO A 90 3.65 -11.97 -11.52
C PRO A 90 3.06 -12.57 -10.25
N ARG A 91 3.94 -13.19 -9.45
CA ARG A 91 3.57 -13.74 -8.15
C ARG A 91 3.37 -12.63 -7.12
N VAL A 92 4.11 -11.53 -7.24
CA VAL A 92 4.08 -10.40 -6.32
C VAL A 92 3.64 -9.14 -7.07
N ARG A 93 2.67 -8.43 -6.49
CA ARG A 93 2.21 -7.14 -6.98
C ARG A 93 2.24 -6.13 -5.84
N VAL A 94 2.64 -4.91 -6.14
CA VAL A 94 2.82 -3.83 -5.17
C VAL A 94 1.94 -2.64 -5.56
N SER A 95 1.30 -2.02 -4.59
CA SER A 95 0.63 -0.72 -4.70
C SER A 95 1.33 0.32 -3.84
N ILE A 96 1.32 1.57 -4.27
CA ILE A 96 1.96 2.70 -3.59
C ILE A 96 0.90 3.71 -3.20
N VAL A 97 0.85 4.08 -1.92
CA VAL A 97 -0.11 5.03 -1.34
C VAL A 97 0.67 6.13 -0.62
N PRO A 98 1.06 7.20 -1.32
CA PRO A 98 1.66 8.37 -0.69
C PRO A 98 0.56 9.17 0.02
N TYR A 99 0.82 9.61 1.25
CA TYR A 99 -0.13 10.43 2.02
C TYR A 99 0.55 11.61 2.70
N ALA A 100 -0.24 12.67 2.89
CA ALA A 100 0.08 13.79 3.77
C ALA A 100 -1.22 14.41 4.31
N ASN A 101 -1.58 15.62 3.91
CA ASN A 101 -2.88 16.25 4.19
C ASN A 101 -4.06 15.43 3.66
N SER A 102 -3.83 14.63 2.63
CA SER A 102 -4.79 13.76 1.94
C SER A 102 -4.01 12.70 1.16
N VAL A 103 -4.74 11.87 0.40
CA VAL A 103 -4.16 10.98 -0.62
C VAL A 103 -4.56 11.48 -2.00
N ASN A 104 -3.62 11.51 -2.94
CA ASN A 104 -3.92 11.78 -4.34
C ASN A 104 -4.40 10.49 -5.03
N ALA A 105 -5.71 10.37 -5.24
CA ALA A 105 -6.34 9.18 -5.82
C ALA A 105 -6.12 9.02 -7.34
N GLY A 106 -5.46 9.99 -7.99
CA GLY A 106 -5.10 9.92 -9.40
C GLY A 106 -6.29 9.59 -10.30
N ALA A 107 -6.11 8.56 -11.14
CA ALA A 107 -7.14 8.11 -12.08
C ALA A 107 -8.40 7.55 -11.39
N LEU A 108 -8.30 7.08 -10.14
CA LEU A 108 -9.45 6.54 -9.42
C LEU A 108 -10.40 7.64 -8.93
N ALA A 109 -9.93 8.88 -8.80
CA ALA A 109 -10.71 9.94 -8.19
C ALA A 109 -12.05 10.20 -8.89
N GLY A 110 -12.12 10.12 -10.22
CA GLY A 110 -13.35 10.35 -10.98
C GLY A 110 -14.47 9.34 -10.70
N SER A 111 -14.13 8.14 -10.24
CA SER A 111 -15.08 7.05 -9.96
C SER A 111 -15.13 6.67 -8.48
N SER A 112 -14.42 7.37 -7.61
CA SER A 112 -14.34 6.99 -6.18
C SER A 112 -14.33 8.15 -5.20
N VAL A 113 -14.16 9.39 -5.65
CA VAL A 113 -14.05 10.56 -4.79
C VAL A 113 -15.19 11.54 -5.05
N TYR A 114 -15.96 11.81 -4.00
CA TYR A 114 -17.00 12.83 -3.95
C TYR A 114 -16.43 14.12 -3.38
N VAL A 115 -16.53 15.22 -4.12
CA VAL A 115 -16.05 16.54 -3.70
C VAL A 115 -17.12 17.28 -2.92
N GLU A 116 -16.82 17.60 -1.66
CA GLU A 116 -17.69 18.40 -0.82
C GLU A 116 -17.52 19.90 -1.16
N ALA A 117 -18.63 20.59 -1.40
CA ALA A 117 -18.70 22.02 -1.72
C ALA A 117 -19.24 22.88 -0.56
N SER A 118 -19.80 22.25 0.49
CA SER A 118 -20.28 22.96 1.68
C SER A 118 -20.19 22.11 2.94
N THR A 119 -20.29 22.76 4.09
CA THR A 119 -20.34 22.11 5.41
C THR A 119 -21.50 21.11 5.54
N SER A 120 -22.62 21.35 4.86
CA SER A 120 -23.79 20.46 4.90
C SER A 120 -23.54 19.08 4.28
N GLN A 121 -22.57 18.98 3.35
CA GLN A 121 -22.22 17.75 2.64
C GLN A 121 -21.20 16.89 3.39
N ARG A 122 -20.67 17.39 4.51
CA ARG A 122 -19.62 16.74 5.32
C ARG A 122 -20.12 15.55 6.17
N LYS A 123 -21.24 14.93 5.82
CA LYS A 123 -21.93 13.89 6.61
C LYS A 123 -21.72 12.48 6.07
N GLN A 124 -22.01 12.26 4.78
CA GLN A 124 -21.95 10.96 4.12
C GLN A 124 -21.69 11.18 2.63
N ALA A 125 -20.70 10.50 2.06
CA ALA A 125 -20.50 10.49 0.62
C ALA A 125 -21.57 9.61 -0.07
N PRO A 126 -22.13 10.04 -1.22
CA PRO A 126 -23.01 9.19 -2.00
C PRO A 126 -22.24 8.02 -2.64
N GLY A 127 -22.95 6.97 -3.08
CA GLY A 127 -22.39 5.96 -3.97
C GLY A 127 -22.44 6.40 -5.44
N ASN A 128 -21.71 5.72 -6.33
CA ASN A 128 -21.67 6.05 -7.76
C ASN A 128 -23.03 5.95 -8.48
N GLY A 129 -23.96 5.12 -7.98
CA GLY A 129 -25.29 4.94 -8.58
C GLY A 129 -26.31 6.04 -8.23
N VAL A 130 -25.93 7.00 -7.38
CA VAL A 130 -26.83 8.08 -6.91
C VAL A 130 -26.58 9.34 -7.73
N ILE A 131 -27.66 10.07 -8.08
CA ILE A 131 -27.54 11.37 -8.75
C ILE A 131 -26.75 12.33 -7.87
N GLN A 132 -25.59 12.76 -8.37
CA GLN A 132 -24.73 13.74 -7.70
C GLN A 132 -25.21 15.13 -8.13
N TYR A 133 -25.58 16.00 -7.19
CA TYR A 133 -25.85 17.40 -7.51
C TYR A 133 -24.52 18.11 -7.79
N VAL A 134 -24.07 18.00 -9.05
CA VAL A 134 -22.82 18.57 -9.58
C VAL A 134 -22.97 20.06 -9.90
N SER A 135 -23.56 20.90 -9.06
CA SER A 135 -23.44 22.35 -9.30
C SER A 135 -22.02 22.82 -8.94
N GLY A 136 -21.07 22.44 -9.79
CA GLY A 136 -19.62 22.59 -9.64
C GLY A 136 -18.88 21.53 -10.45
N LEU A 137 -19.06 21.48 -11.77
CA LEU A 137 -18.38 20.57 -12.74
C LEU A 137 -16.84 20.65 -12.76
N THR A 138 -16.21 21.24 -11.75
CA THR A 138 -14.77 21.41 -11.63
C THR A 138 -14.30 20.74 -10.35
N ARG A 139 -13.98 19.45 -10.44
CA ARG A 139 -13.15 18.79 -9.44
C ARG A 139 -11.79 19.53 -9.42
N PRO A 140 -11.41 20.19 -8.31
CA PRO A 140 -10.22 21.04 -8.28
C PRO A 140 -8.92 20.22 -8.33
N ASP A 141 -8.96 18.98 -7.86
CA ASP A 141 -7.83 18.06 -7.78
C ASP A 141 -8.30 16.60 -7.61
N ASN A 142 -7.36 15.67 -7.51
CA ASN A 142 -7.66 14.25 -7.29
C ASN A 142 -7.57 13.86 -5.79
N CYS A 143 -7.70 14.82 -4.87
CA CYS A 143 -7.49 14.55 -3.44
C CYS A 143 -8.64 13.78 -2.84
N ALA A 144 -8.30 12.86 -1.96
CA ALA A 144 -9.23 12.09 -1.16
C ALA A 144 -8.84 12.20 0.32
N THR A 145 -9.81 12.51 1.14
CA THR A 145 -9.69 12.56 2.60
C THR A 145 -10.36 11.32 3.22
N GLU A 146 -10.88 11.42 4.44
CA GLU A 146 -11.59 10.33 5.12
C GLU A 146 -12.89 9.96 4.41
N ARG A 147 -13.32 8.70 4.57
CA ARG A 147 -14.72 8.33 4.31
C ARG A 147 -15.55 8.70 5.51
N LYS A 148 -16.68 9.35 5.29
CA LYS A 148 -17.62 9.74 6.34
C LYS A 148 -18.90 8.94 6.33
N GLY A 149 -19.58 8.98 7.48
CA GLY A 149 -20.89 8.37 7.70
C GLY A 149 -20.81 6.86 7.96
N THR A 150 -21.85 6.14 7.55
CA THR A 150 -22.11 4.75 7.95
C THR A 150 -20.97 3.79 7.61
N TYR A 151 -20.26 4.06 6.51
CA TYR A 151 -19.24 3.16 5.96
C TYR A 151 -17.80 3.57 6.26
N GLN A 152 -17.59 4.54 7.16
CA GLN A 152 -16.28 5.14 7.48
C GLN A 152 -15.16 4.14 7.82
N TYR A 153 -15.49 2.99 8.44
CA TYR A 153 -14.54 1.95 8.86
C TYR A 153 -14.72 0.64 8.09
N SER A 154 -15.22 0.72 6.87
CA SER A 154 -15.45 -0.44 6.01
C SER A 154 -14.73 -0.30 4.67
N ASP A 155 -14.51 -1.44 4.04
CA ASP A 155 -13.93 -1.54 2.70
C ASP A 155 -14.97 -1.64 1.58
N VAL A 156 -16.25 -1.33 1.87
CA VAL A 156 -17.29 -1.32 0.82
C VAL A 156 -16.85 -0.47 -0.36
N GLY A 157 -17.21 -0.91 -1.57
CA GLY A 157 -16.79 -0.27 -2.80
C GLY A 157 -17.41 1.13 -3.02
N PRO A 158 -16.84 1.92 -3.94
CA PRO A 158 -17.37 3.24 -4.29
C PRO A 158 -18.78 3.24 -4.92
N ASP A 159 -19.24 2.08 -5.39
CA ASP A 159 -20.62 1.85 -5.82
C ASP A 159 -21.62 2.00 -4.67
N ILE A 160 -21.24 1.61 -3.45
CA ILE A 160 -22.05 1.75 -2.24
C ILE A 160 -21.83 3.12 -1.59
N SER A 161 -20.57 3.51 -1.40
CA SER A 161 -20.21 4.79 -0.79
C SER A 161 -18.85 5.25 -1.31
N MET A 162 -18.80 6.43 -1.91
CA MET A 162 -17.53 7.05 -2.31
C MET A 162 -16.70 7.48 -1.10
N ILE A 163 -15.53 8.07 -1.38
CA ILE A 163 -14.65 8.74 -0.41
C ILE A 163 -14.87 10.24 -0.52
N ASN A 164 -14.78 10.95 0.59
CA ASN A 164 -14.92 12.38 0.59
C ASN A 164 -13.61 13.05 0.16
N ARG A 165 -13.70 14.17 -0.53
CA ARG A 165 -12.70 15.23 -0.52
C ARG A 165 -13.25 16.33 0.35
N ASP A 166 -12.71 16.48 1.54
CA ASP A 166 -13.28 17.36 2.55
C ASP A 166 -13.33 18.83 2.09
N TYR A 167 -14.45 19.50 2.39
CA TYR A 167 -14.66 20.92 2.13
C TYR A 167 -13.55 21.82 2.74
N LEU A 168 -13.04 21.47 3.93
CA LEU A 168 -12.01 22.21 4.66
C LEU A 168 -10.59 21.99 4.11
N LEU A 169 -10.36 20.98 3.27
CA LEU A 169 -9.01 20.63 2.77
C LEU A 169 -8.29 21.82 2.14
N SER A 170 -8.94 22.50 1.19
CA SER A 170 -8.33 23.65 0.51
C SER A 170 -8.15 24.85 1.43
N ALA A 171 -9.10 25.06 2.35
CA ALA A 171 -9.06 26.15 3.30
C ALA A 171 -7.98 25.93 4.39
N PHE A 172 -7.60 24.68 4.64
CA PHE A 172 -6.43 24.33 5.46
C PHE A 172 -5.12 24.49 4.68
N ALA A 173 -5.05 23.93 3.47
CA ALA A 173 -3.81 23.86 2.70
C ALA A 173 -3.29 25.24 2.27
N TRP A 174 -4.17 26.13 1.80
CA TRP A 174 -3.76 27.43 1.24
C TRP A 174 -3.13 28.38 2.28
N PRO A 175 -3.73 28.65 3.46
CA PRO A 175 -3.10 29.52 4.46
C PRO A 175 -1.85 28.93 5.12
N THR A 176 -1.73 27.60 5.17
CA THR A 176 -0.58 26.92 5.78
C THR A 176 0.59 26.74 4.81
N GLY A 177 0.44 27.13 3.54
CA GLY A 177 1.46 26.96 2.51
C GLY A 177 1.77 25.49 2.21
N THR A 178 0.81 24.59 2.41
CA THR A 178 0.96 23.16 2.18
C THR A 178 0.21 22.69 0.94
N ALA A 179 0.60 21.55 0.38
CA ALA A 179 -0.13 20.95 -0.73
C ALA A 179 -1.42 20.28 -0.22
N ALA A 180 -2.56 20.54 -0.87
CA ALA A 180 -3.81 19.83 -0.56
C ALA A 180 -3.63 18.31 -0.79
N CYS A 181 -2.93 17.95 -1.85
CA CYS A 181 -2.57 16.58 -2.22
C CYS A 181 -1.05 16.39 -2.26
N PRO A 182 -0.55 15.19 -1.95
CA PRO A 182 0.72 14.73 -2.48
C PRO A 182 0.79 14.89 -4.02
N VAL A 183 1.91 15.37 -4.53
CA VAL A 183 2.14 15.48 -5.99
C VAL A 183 2.08 14.10 -6.65
N ALA A 184 2.67 13.10 -5.99
CA ALA A 184 2.60 11.72 -6.42
C ALA A 184 1.18 11.17 -6.21
N ALA A 185 0.57 10.67 -7.28
CA ALA A 185 -0.68 9.92 -7.20
C ALA A 185 -0.42 8.50 -6.69
N LEU A 186 -1.43 7.93 -6.02
CA LEU A 186 -1.42 6.52 -5.68
C LEU A 186 -1.29 5.66 -6.93
N LYS A 187 -0.68 4.49 -6.77
CA LYS A 187 -0.53 3.48 -7.81
C LYS A 187 -1.22 2.20 -7.35
N PRO A 188 -2.26 1.73 -8.04
CA PRO A 188 -2.86 0.42 -7.77
C PRO A 188 -1.86 -0.73 -7.96
N LEU A 189 -2.24 -1.94 -7.53
CA LEU A 189 -1.39 -3.13 -7.61
C LEU A 189 -0.83 -3.33 -9.03
N THR A 190 0.48 -3.48 -9.12
CA THR A 190 1.18 -3.80 -10.36
C THR A 190 2.48 -4.55 -10.08
N ALA A 191 2.98 -5.26 -11.08
CA ALA A 191 4.33 -5.85 -11.08
C ALA A 191 5.34 -5.00 -11.86
N ASP A 192 4.92 -3.84 -12.38
CA ASP A 192 5.78 -2.90 -13.09
C ASP A 192 6.65 -2.10 -12.10
N ALA A 193 7.84 -2.61 -11.83
CA ALA A 193 8.82 -1.99 -10.94
C ALA A 193 9.23 -0.59 -11.40
N ALA A 194 9.31 -0.33 -12.71
CA ALA A 194 9.68 0.96 -13.24
C ALA A 194 8.58 2.00 -12.97
N ALA A 195 7.31 1.63 -13.18
CA ALA A 195 6.19 2.51 -12.86
C ALA A 195 6.13 2.83 -11.36
N LEU A 196 6.37 1.86 -10.48
CA LEU A 196 6.38 2.07 -9.03
C LEU A 196 7.53 2.99 -8.59
N LYS A 197 8.75 2.75 -9.09
CA LYS A 197 9.92 3.59 -8.79
C LYS A 197 9.77 5.01 -9.34
N ASN A 198 9.08 5.19 -10.47
CA ASN A 198 8.76 6.51 -11.01
C ASN A 198 7.80 7.29 -10.09
N VAL A 199 6.84 6.63 -9.45
CA VAL A 199 5.99 7.28 -8.43
C VAL A 199 6.86 7.70 -7.24
N ILE A 200 7.67 6.79 -6.71
CA ILE A 200 8.52 7.02 -5.53
C ILE A 200 9.51 8.17 -5.75
N LYS A 201 10.16 8.23 -6.92
CA LYS A 201 11.14 9.28 -7.25
C LYS A 201 10.57 10.70 -7.12
N ASN A 202 9.26 10.87 -7.31
CA ASN A 202 8.56 12.15 -7.34
C ASN A 202 7.98 12.57 -5.98
N PHE A 203 8.30 11.87 -4.88
CA PHE A 203 7.75 12.19 -3.55
C PHE A 203 8.27 13.50 -2.99
N VAL A 204 7.42 14.51 -2.86
CA VAL A 204 7.77 15.81 -2.26
C VAL A 204 7.15 15.89 -0.86
N ALA A 205 7.96 16.25 0.13
CA ALA A 205 7.53 16.46 1.51
C ALA A 205 6.68 17.74 1.63
N SER A 206 5.40 17.61 2.02
CA SER A 206 4.51 18.76 2.25
C SER A 206 3.28 18.35 3.05
N GLY A 207 2.75 19.24 3.89
CA GLY A 207 1.50 19.02 4.64
C GLY A 207 1.68 18.41 6.02
N GLY A 208 0.56 18.34 6.75
CA GLY A 208 0.40 17.60 8.00
C GLY A 208 0.14 16.11 7.76
N THR A 209 0.08 15.35 8.84
CA THR A 209 0.18 13.90 8.88
C THR A 209 -1.19 13.26 9.09
N ALA A 210 -1.97 13.10 8.01
CA ALA A 210 -3.28 12.44 8.03
C ALA A 210 -3.15 10.92 7.78
N GLY A 211 -2.40 10.24 8.64
CA GLY A 211 -2.02 8.84 8.37
C GLY A 211 -3.18 7.85 8.38
N HIS A 212 -4.27 8.12 9.08
CA HIS A 212 -5.50 7.31 8.99
C HIS A 212 -6.08 7.31 7.57
N ILE A 213 -5.94 8.40 6.81
CA ILE A 213 -6.32 8.48 5.39
C ILE A 213 -5.40 7.58 4.56
N GLY A 214 -4.09 7.56 4.87
CA GLY A 214 -3.12 6.63 4.27
C GLY A 214 -3.44 5.16 4.54
N VAL A 215 -3.83 4.83 5.78
CA VAL A 215 -4.23 3.47 6.19
C VAL A 215 -5.49 3.05 5.44
N GLN A 216 -6.48 3.94 5.38
CA GLN A 216 -7.72 3.73 4.67
C GLN A 216 -7.49 3.39 3.19
N TRP A 217 -6.70 4.19 2.47
CA TRP A 217 -6.40 3.92 1.06
C TRP A 217 -5.54 2.67 0.85
N THR A 218 -4.64 2.38 1.78
CA THR A 218 -3.87 1.12 1.80
C THR A 218 -4.76 -0.10 1.90
N TRP A 219 -5.78 -0.06 2.77
CA TRP A 219 -6.77 -1.13 2.86
C TRP A 219 -7.57 -1.25 1.56
N TYR A 220 -7.98 -0.14 0.96
CA TYR A 220 -8.71 -0.14 -0.31
C TYR A 220 -7.90 -0.70 -1.48
N MET A 221 -6.58 -0.46 -1.51
CA MET A 221 -5.70 -1.07 -2.53
C MET A 221 -5.50 -2.58 -2.36
N LEU A 222 -5.96 -3.16 -1.24
CA LEU A 222 -5.95 -4.61 -0.99
C LEU A 222 -7.35 -5.23 -1.00
N SER A 223 -8.43 -4.44 -1.04
CA SER A 223 -9.81 -4.95 -0.98
C SER A 223 -10.35 -5.30 -2.38
N GLU A 224 -10.95 -6.48 -2.52
CA GLU A 224 -11.62 -6.88 -3.77
C GLU A 224 -12.84 -5.99 -4.10
N ASN A 225 -13.47 -5.41 -3.08
CA ASN A 225 -14.64 -4.53 -3.21
C ASN A 225 -14.31 -3.24 -3.99
N TRP A 226 -13.03 -2.89 -4.06
CA TRP A 226 -12.52 -1.73 -4.80
C TRP A 226 -12.09 -2.06 -6.23
N GLY A 227 -12.17 -3.33 -6.64
CA GLY A 227 -11.76 -3.75 -7.98
C GLY A 227 -12.58 -3.11 -9.11
N SER A 228 -13.83 -2.72 -8.85
CA SER A 228 -14.74 -2.14 -9.86
C SER A 228 -14.25 -0.82 -10.44
N VAL A 229 -13.49 -0.03 -9.66
CA VAL A 229 -12.93 1.26 -10.09
C VAL A 229 -11.51 1.14 -10.68
N MET A 230 -10.94 -0.06 -10.72
CA MET A 230 -9.59 -0.33 -11.21
C MET A 230 -9.60 -1.13 -12.52
N ASN A 231 -8.52 -1.01 -13.31
CA ASN A 231 -8.29 -1.87 -14.45
C ASN A 231 -8.15 -3.33 -14.01
N ALA A 232 -8.55 -4.28 -14.86
CA ALA A 232 -8.56 -5.71 -14.51
C ALA A 232 -7.22 -6.23 -13.94
N SER A 233 -6.08 -5.81 -14.51
CA SER A 233 -4.73 -6.19 -14.05
C SER A 233 -4.34 -5.63 -12.68
N GLN A 234 -5.02 -4.56 -12.25
CA GLN A 234 -4.75 -3.83 -11.01
C GLN A 234 -5.64 -4.29 -9.85
N ARG A 235 -6.66 -5.10 -10.13
CA ARG A 235 -7.64 -5.50 -9.12
C ARG A 235 -6.99 -6.39 -8.06
N PRO A 236 -7.25 -6.12 -6.77
CA PRO A 236 -6.92 -7.05 -5.70
C PRO A 236 -7.66 -8.36 -5.92
N ALA A 237 -6.97 -9.47 -5.67
CA ALA A 237 -7.56 -10.79 -5.74
C ALA A 237 -8.55 -10.98 -4.58
N LYS A 238 -9.52 -11.87 -4.80
CA LYS A 238 -10.41 -12.32 -3.72
C LYS A 238 -9.61 -12.86 -2.55
N ALA A 239 -10.02 -12.51 -1.33
CA ALA A 239 -9.36 -13.00 -0.13
C ALA A 239 -9.48 -14.53 -0.04
N ASP A 240 -8.35 -15.22 -0.16
CA ASP A 240 -8.22 -16.66 0.08
C ASP A 240 -6.92 -16.89 0.85
N PRO A 241 -6.98 -17.14 2.18
CA PRO A 241 -5.79 -17.33 3.01
C PRO A 241 -4.87 -18.45 2.53
N LYS A 242 -5.36 -19.40 1.72
CA LYS A 242 -4.57 -20.49 1.17
C LYS A 242 -3.83 -20.10 -0.12
N LYS A 243 -4.32 -19.09 -0.86
CA LYS A 243 -3.81 -18.72 -2.21
C LYS A 243 -3.28 -17.30 -2.32
N VAL A 244 -3.72 -16.37 -1.48
CA VAL A 244 -3.39 -14.94 -1.56
C VAL A 244 -2.91 -14.46 -0.20
N ALA A 245 -1.73 -13.86 -0.17
CA ALA A 245 -1.25 -13.09 0.98
C ALA A 245 -1.44 -11.60 0.70
N LYS A 246 -2.10 -10.88 1.61
CA LYS A 246 -2.29 -9.42 1.53
C LYS A 246 -1.49 -8.78 2.66
N ILE A 247 -0.61 -7.85 2.33
CA ILE A 247 0.36 -7.26 3.26
C ILE A 247 0.27 -5.74 3.16
N ALA A 248 0.07 -5.07 4.29
CA ALA A 248 0.19 -3.63 4.39
C ALA A 248 1.54 -3.26 5.03
N ILE A 249 2.28 -2.35 4.41
CA ILE A 249 3.54 -1.80 4.94
C ILE A 249 3.32 -0.32 5.17
N LEU A 250 3.52 0.13 6.41
CA LEU A 250 3.33 1.52 6.81
C LEU A 250 4.68 2.12 7.18
N MET A 251 5.07 3.19 6.50
CA MET A 251 6.31 3.93 6.79
C MET A 251 5.97 5.39 7.10
N THR A 252 6.27 5.84 8.31
CA THR A 252 6.01 7.19 8.84
C THR A 252 7.07 7.59 9.86
N ASP A 253 7.25 8.90 10.09
CA ASP A 253 8.20 9.46 11.05
C ASP A 253 7.54 10.18 12.24
N GLY A 254 6.21 10.14 12.38
CA GLY A 254 5.52 10.91 13.41
C GLY A 254 4.09 10.46 13.68
N GLU A 255 3.51 11.07 14.71
CA GLU A 255 2.11 10.87 15.07
C GLU A 255 1.17 11.51 14.05
N PHE A 256 -0.01 10.92 13.88
CA PHE A 256 -1.04 11.52 13.04
C PHE A 256 -1.57 12.78 13.72
N ASN A 257 -1.50 13.91 13.04
CA ASN A 257 -1.76 15.25 13.59
C ASN A 257 -2.82 16.05 12.82
N LEU A 258 -3.40 15.44 11.79
CA LEU A 258 -4.35 16.06 10.91
C LEU A 258 -5.57 15.16 10.74
N SER A 259 -6.79 15.70 10.84
CA SER A 259 -8.04 14.98 10.62
C SER A 259 -9.16 15.96 10.23
N TYR A 260 -10.00 15.60 9.27
CA TYR A 260 -11.16 16.40 8.89
C TYR A 260 -12.48 15.83 9.43
N PHE A 261 -12.45 14.64 10.03
CA PHE A 261 -13.67 13.90 10.35
C PHE A 261 -14.59 14.68 11.32
N ASP A 262 -14.01 15.25 12.39
CA ASP A 262 -14.74 15.96 13.45
C ASP A 262 -14.51 17.47 13.47
N ALA A 263 -13.56 17.95 12.66
CA ALA A 263 -13.28 19.38 12.56
C ALA A 263 -14.51 20.10 11.99
N SER A 264 -15.06 21.06 12.72
CA SER A 264 -16.11 21.99 12.28
C SER A 264 -15.52 23.24 11.63
N THR A 265 -14.31 23.63 12.03
CA THR A 265 -13.57 24.77 11.49
C THR A 265 -12.19 24.36 10.96
N VAL A 266 -11.59 25.20 10.12
CA VAL A 266 -10.23 24.95 9.58
C VAL A 266 -9.19 24.83 10.70
N GLY A 267 -9.34 25.58 11.80
CA GLY A 267 -8.42 25.54 12.94
C GLY A 267 -8.45 24.24 13.74
N GLU A 268 -9.51 23.44 13.60
CA GLU A 268 -9.67 22.14 14.27
C GLU A 268 -9.08 20.98 13.45
N VAL A 269 -8.71 21.22 12.18
CA VAL A 269 -8.15 20.18 11.31
C VAL A 269 -6.77 19.71 11.79
N TYR A 270 -6.00 20.61 12.43
CA TYR A 270 -4.61 20.37 12.84
C TYR A 270 -4.42 20.67 14.33
N ASN A 271 -4.60 19.64 15.18
CA ASN A 271 -4.33 19.56 16.62
C ASN A 271 -5.20 18.45 17.24
N ASP A 272 -5.17 18.32 18.57
CA ASP A 272 -5.96 17.34 19.31
C ASP A 272 -7.49 17.55 19.22
N ALA A 273 -7.98 18.72 18.77
CA ALA A 273 -9.42 18.93 18.55
C ALA A 273 -9.97 18.16 17.34
N GLY A 274 -9.11 17.89 16.33
CA GLY A 274 -9.42 16.96 15.24
C GLY A 274 -9.13 15.50 15.57
N LYS A 275 -8.41 15.25 16.68
CA LYS A 275 -8.13 13.93 17.24
C LYS A 275 -9.08 13.66 18.40
N GLU A 276 -10.35 13.37 18.10
CA GLU A 276 -11.22 12.80 19.13
C GLU A 276 -10.51 11.61 19.81
N PRO A 277 -10.67 11.43 21.14
CA PRO A 277 -10.07 10.33 21.88
C PRO A 277 -10.30 9.01 21.15
N THR A 278 -9.33 8.10 21.24
CA THR A 278 -9.32 6.80 20.56
C THR A 278 -10.73 6.22 20.55
N ARG A 279 -11.44 6.40 19.43
CA ARG A 279 -12.78 5.84 19.26
C ARG A 279 -12.59 4.36 19.43
N THR A 280 -13.49 3.70 20.16
CA THR A 280 -13.43 2.26 20.38
C THR A 280 -13.58 1.55 19.04
N ALA A 281 -12.49 1.48 18.28
CA ALA A 281 -12.44 0.90 16.96
C ALA A 281 -12.31 -0.62 17.15
N ALA A 282 -13.19 -1.34 16.45
CA ALA A 282 -13.24 -2.79 16.31
C ALA A 282 -13.69 -3.59 17.57
N LYS A 283 -14.98 -3.49 17.90
CA LYS A 283 -15.75 -4.66 18.36
C LYS A 283 -16.76 -5.06 17.29
N THR A 284 -16.28 -5.56 16.17
CA THR A 284 -17.02 -6.42 15.24
C THR A 284 -16.03 -7.34 14.57
#